data_AF-A0A2A4M887-F1
#
_entry.id   AF-A0A2A4M887-F1
#
_cell.length_a   1.000
_cell.length_b   1.000
_cell.length_c   1.000
_cell.angle_alpha   90.00
_cell.angle_beta   90.00
_cell.angle_gamma   90.00
#
_symmetry.space_group_name_H-M   'P 1'
#
loop_
_entity.id
_entity.type
_entity.pdbx_description
1 polymer ?
#
loop_
_entity_poly.entity_id
_entity_poly.type
_entity_poly.pdbx_seq_one_letter_code
_entity_poly.pdbx_strand_id
1 'polypeptide(L)'
;GATILATSAGCPRQIVKFNPNTYGFQCHLEFTHALMKKIVDKYNDTIEHGKYVQEKTETLSYNYQEINDTLKLFLKYFMAQ
;
A
#
# COMPACT_ATOMS: atom_id res chain seq x y z
N GLY A 1 22.80 -5.13 6.13
CA GLY A 1 21.67 -5.18 7.08
C GLY A 1 20.44 -4.56 6.42
N ALA A 2 19.25 -4.79 6.96
CA ALA A 2 18.02 -4.21 6.41
C ALA A 2 17.88 -2.73 6.77
N THR A 3 17.42 -1.91 5.82
CA THR A 3 17.22 -0.46 5.97
C THR A 3 15.73 -0.13 5.85
N ILE A 4 15.19 0.60 6.83
CA ILE A 4 13.81 1.12 6.77
C ILE A 4 13.81 2.35 5.86
N LEU A 5 12.98 2.33 4.83
CA LEU A 5 12.84 3.41 3.85
C LEU A 5 11.60 4.28 4.09
N ALA A 6 10.55 3.72 4.70
CA ALA A 6 9.33 4.44 5.00
C ALA A 6 8.66 3.93 6.28
N THR A 7 7.95 4.83 6.96
CA THR A 7 7.19 4.57 8.19
C THR A 7 5.82 5.24 8.10
N SER A 8 4.87 4.83 8.94
CA SER A 8 3.63 5.57 9.19
C SER A 8 3.35 5.63 10.70
N ALA A 9 2.40 6.47 11.11
CA ALA A 9 2.00 6.57 12.51
C ALA A 9 1.49 5.23 13.11
N GLY A 10 0.95 4.33 12.27
CA GLY A 10 0.42 3.03 12.69
C GLY A 10 1.41 1.86 12.52
N CYS A 11 2.49 2.01 11.75
CA CYS A 11 3.49 0.96 11.55
C CYS A 11 4.89 1.53 11.24
N PRO A 12 5.92 1.19 12.03
CA PRO A 12 7.27 1.74 11.86
C PRO A 12 8.07 1.09 10.71
N ARG A 13 7.48 0.17 9.93
CA ARG A 13 8.16 -0.60 8.88
C ARG A 13 7.28 -0.73 7.63
N GLN A 14 6.98 0.39 6.98
CA GLN A 14 6.15 0.40 5.77
C GLN A 14 6.89 -0.14 4.55
N ILE A 15 8.14 0.31 4.35
CA ILE A 15 9.00 -0.15 3.26
C ILE A 15 10.38 -0.45 3.81
N VAL A 16 10.94 -1.61 3.49
CA VAL A 16 12.24 -2.08 3.97
C VAL A 16 13.08 -2.58 2.79
N LYS A 17 14.34 -2.14 2.70
CA LYS A 17 15.33 -2.68 1.75
C LYS A 17 16.24 -3.65 2.48
N PHE A 18 16.25 -4.92 2.07
CA PHE A 18 17.11 -5.95 2.67
C PHE A 18 18.50 -6.01 2.02
N ASN A 19 18.53 -5.87 0.70
CA ASN A 19 19.74 -5.83 -0.13
C ASN A 19 19.40 -5.05 -1.44
N PRO A 20 20.35 -4.86 -2.39
CA PRO A 20 20.07 -4.12 -3.63
C PRO A 20 18.82 -4.55 -4.39
N ASN A 21 18.52 -5.86 -4.41
CA ASN A 21 17.50 -6.47 -5.26
C ASN A 21 16.32 -7.06 -4.46
N THR A 22 16.21 -6.75 -3.16
CA THR A 22 15.17 -7.31 -2.29
C THR A 22 14.58 -6.23 -1.41
N TYR A 23 13.28 -5.97 -1.62
CA TYR A 23 12.49 -4.99 -0.89
C TYR A 23 11.24 -5.66 -0.32
N GLY A 24 10.81 -5.21 0.85
CA GLY A 24 9.52 -5.56 1.45
C GLY A 24 8.62 -4.35 1.52
N PHE A 25 7.35 -4.53 1.16
CA PHE A 25 6.29 -3.53 1.23
C PHE A 25 5.18 -4.07 2.14
N GLN A 26 4.91 -3.37 3.23
CA GLN A 26 3.74 -3.62 4.07
C GLN A 26 2.51 -2.87 3.54
N CYS A 27 2.71 -1.72 2.89
CA CYS A 27 1.66 -0.97 2.21
C CYS A 27 1.39 -1.53 0.80
N HIS A 28 0.19 -1.23 0.30
CA HIS A 28 -0.29 -1.72 -1.00
C HIS A 28 -0.39 -0.56 -2.01
N LEU A 29 0.64 -0.39 -2.84
CA LEU A 29 0.64 0.61 -3.91
C LEU A 29 -0.02 0.08 -5.20
N GLU A 30 -0.30 -1.22 -5.26
CA GLU A 30 -0.89 -1.94 -6.38
C GLU A 30 -2.43 -1.89 -6.38
N PHE A 31 -3.03 -1.30 -5.35
CA PHE A 31 -4.48 -1.19 -5.27
C PHE A 31 -5.05 -0.44 -6.48
N THR A 32 -6.15 -0.95 -7.00
CA THR A 32 -6.96 -0.30 -8.01
C THR A 32 -8.35 -0.07 -7.44
N HIS A 33 -9.10 0.86 -8.02
CA HIS A 33 -10.49 1.11 -7.60
C HIS A 33 -11.33 -0.17 -7.67
N ALA A 34 -11.17 -0.95 -8.73
CA ALA A 34 -11.88 -2.22 -8.91
C ALA A 34 -11.50 -3.27 -7.84
N LEU A 35 -10.23 -3.36 -7.45
CA LEU A 35 -9.79 -4.25 -6.38
C LEU A 35 -10.33 -3.80 -5.01
N MET A 36 -10.25 -2.51 -4.72
CA MET A 36 -10.73 -1.96 -3.45
C MET A 36 -12.24 -2.09 -3.31
N LYS A 37 -12.99 -1.90 -4.39
CA LYS A 37 -14.43 -2.22 -4.40
C LYS A 37 -14.70 -3.67 -4.00
N LYS A 38 -13.97 -4.64 -4.58
CA LYS A 38 -14.12 -6.06 -4.23
C LYS A 38 -13.77 -6.36 -2.76
N ILE A 39 -12.75 -5.70 -2.23
CA ILE A 39 -12.34 -5.86 -0.83
C ILE A 39 -13.42 -5.31 0.11
N VAL A 40 -13.87 -4.08 -0.13
CA VAL A 40 -14.94 -3.43 0.64
C VAL A 40 -16.22 -4.26 0.57
N ASP A 41 -16.67 -4.65 -0.63
CA ASP A 41 -17.88 -5.46 -0.80
C ASP A 41 -17.82 -6.79 -0.02
N LYS A 42 -16.61 -7.37 0.14
CA LYS A 42 -16.42 -8.64 0.83
C LYS A 42 -16.30 -8.51 2.34
N TYR A 43 -15.64 -7.46 2.84
CA TYR A 43 -15.20 -7.41 4.23
C TYR A 43 -15.78 -6.26 5.06
N ASN A 44 -16.46 -5.29 4.45
CA ASN A 44 -16.95 -4.08 5.14
C ASN A 44 -17.75 -4.38 6.41
N ASP A 45 -18.54 -5.45 6.43
CA ASP A 45 -19.40 -5.78 7.57
C ASP A 45 -18.72 -6.68 8.60
N THR A 46 -17.48 -7.08 8.34
CA THR A 46 -16.69 -8.02 9.17
C THR A 46 -15.40 -7.41 9.71
N ILE A 47 -15.02 -6.22 9.22
CA ILE A 47 -13.81 -5.54 9.67
C ILE A 47 -14.03 -4.93 11.05
N GLU A 48 -13.07 -5.12 11.95
CA GLU A 48 -13.07 -4.42 13.23
C GLU A 48 -12.71 -2.96 13.02
N HIS A 49 -13.53 -2.05 13.54
CA HIS A 49 -13.23 -0.63 13.49
C HIS A 49 -12.09 -0.29 14.46
N GLY A 50 -11.21 0.60 14.04
CA GLY A 50 -10.06 1.04 14.83
C GLY A 50 -9.50 2.36 14.34
N LYS A 51 -8.52 2.90 15.08
CA LYS A 51 -7.94 4.24 14.85
C LYS A 51 -7.50 4.51 13.40
N TYR A 52 -7.04 3.47 12.69
CA TYR A 52 -6.51 3.55 11.33
C TYR A 52 -7.35 2.76 10.31
N VAL A 53 -8.61 2.46 10.64
CA VAL A 53 -9.56 1.81 9.73
C VAL A 53 -10.49 2.88 9.17
N GLN A 54 -10.54 2.98 7.84
CA GLN A 54 -11.33 3.98 7.12
C GLN A 54 -12.69 3.43 6.74
N GLU A 55 -13.66 4.33 6.63
CA GLU A 55 -15.00 4.00 6.15
C GLU A 55 -14.98 3.64 4.66
N LYS A 56 -15.97 2.85 4.21
CA LYS A 56 -16.08 2.46 2.79
C LYS A 56 -16.19 3.64 1.84
N THR A 57 -16.92 4.68 2.23
CA THR A 57 -17.17 5.85 1.39
C THR A 57 -15.88 6.63 1.15
N GLU A 58 -15.05 6.78 2.19
CA GLU A 58 -13.73 7.39 2.09
C GLU A 58 -12.80 6.53 1.25
N THR A 59 -12.71 5.24 1.56
CA THR A 59 -11.83 4.28 0.86
C THR A 59 -12.12 4.26 -0.65
N LEU A 60 -13.40 4.23 -1.04
CA LEU A 60 -13.79 4.19 -2.46
C LEU A 60 -13.75 5.57 -3.15
N SER A 61 -13.46 6.65 -2.43
CA SER A 61 -13.31 8.00 -3.01
C SER A 61 -11.91 8.27 -3.54
N TYR A 62 -10.92 7.48 -3.15
CA TYR A 62 -9.52 7.74 -3.50
C TYR A 62 -9.19 7.53 -4.98
N ASN A 63 -8.32 8.39 -5.48
CA ASN A 63 -7.64 8.22 -6.76
C ASN A 63 -6.42 7.30 -6.60
N TYR A 64 -6.63 6.00 -6.80
CA TYR A 64 -5.57 5.01 -6.71
C TYR A 64 -4.50 5.11 -7.81
N GLN A 65 -4.71 5.92 -8.85
CA GLN A 65 -3.73 6.09 -9.93
C GLN A 65 -2.40 6.65 -9.42
N GLU A 66 -2.42 7.52 -8.41
CA GLU A 66 -1.23 8.17 -7.86
C GLU A 66 -0.25 7.16 -7.24
N ILE A 67 -0.77 6.23 -6.44
CA ILE A 67 0.05 5.18 -5.84
C ILE A 67 0.49 4.15 -6.88
N ASN A 68 -0.34 3.87 -7.89
CA ASN A 68 0.04 2.99 -8.99
C ASN A 68 1.18 3.58 -9.82
N ASP A 69 1.17 4.88 -10.09
CA ASP A 69 2.25 5.55 -10.84
C ASP A 69 3.54 5.60 -10.02
N THR A 70 3.44 5.76 -8.71
CA THR A 70 4.57 5.63 -7.78
C THR A 70 5.16 4.22 -7.83
N LEU A 71 4.32 3.18 -7.83
CA LEU A 71 4.78 1.79 -7.96
C LEU A 71 5.47 1.54 -9.31
N LYS A 72 4.88 2.04 -10.41
CA LYS A 72 5.49 1.94 -11.76
C LYS A 72 6.87 2.60 -11.79
N LEU A 73 7.01 3.77 -11.16
CA LEU A 73 8.29 4.48 -11.08
C LEU A 73 9.33 3.67 -10.29
N PHE A 74 8.93 3.14 -9.13
CA PHE A 74 9.79 2.24 -8.34
C PHE A 74 10.24 1.04 -9.18
N LEU A 75 9.33 0.35 -9.85
CA LEU A 75 9.64 -0.82 -10.68
C LEU A 75 10.56 -0.47 -11.86
N LYS A 76 10.37 0.70 -12.48
CA LYS A 76 11.26 1.19 -13.55
C LYS A 76 12.70 1.33 -13.05
N TYR A 77 12.91 1.94 -11.89
CA TYR A 77 14.25 2.08 -11.30
C TYR A 77 14.81 0.76 -10.77
N PHE A 78 13.94 -0.14 -10.31
CA PHE A 78 14.34 -1.45 -9.84
C PHE A 78 14.86 -2.33 -10.99
N MET A 79 14.19 -2.31 -12.14
CA MET A 79 14.57 -3.10 -13.32
C MET A 79 15.75 -2.53 -14.11
N ALA A 80 16.09 -1.25 -13.90
CA ALA A 80 17.20 -0.57 -14.58
C ALA A 80 18.55 -0.73 -13.84
N GLN A 81 18.57 -1.43 -12.71
CA GLN A 81 19.77 -1.80 -11.96
C GLN A 81 20.33 -3.13 -12.45
#